data_AF-A0A1Y3AYT9-F1
#
_entry.id   AF-A0A1Y3AYT9-F1
#
_cell.length_a   1.000
_cell.length_b   1.000
_cell.length_c   1.000
_cell.angle_alpha   90.00
_cell.angle_beta   90.00
_cell.angle_gamma   90.00
#
_symmetry.space_group_name_H-M   'P 1'
#
loop_
_entity.id
_entity.type
_entity.pdbx_description
1 polymer ?
#
loop_
_entity_poly.entity_id
_entity_poly.type
_entity_poly.pdbx_seq_one_letter_code
_entity_poly.pdbx_strand_id
1 'polypeptide(L)'
;MFHLDKSVAGSQKICDHLKNGAGDETLESIYYQTSIAKLITGCQLDTAKLSNKLQSFIRDDLTVLDIYRIGLSLANMARPLDSAKFSRLLIESLKREDSLLNTGLAFQLASKFSKSSDQNIFVEKIADVIVQADEVNSKYLQFEGGLGVSSAVIRGIYQLATAANKPVGVTNEQALKFVNYFLSRKYVLTPKGSAEVIETLALFTDNKYHIPYMVTKYGSSALSATENPVLTLKVTNVLGESVGPVT
;
A
#
# COMPACT_ATOMS: atom_id res chain seq x y z
N MET A 1 -15.03 -16.26 -2.09
CA MET A 1 -15.22 -14.95 -1.45
C MET A 1 -14.20 -14.86 -0.32
N PHE A 2 -13.21 -13.98 -0.43
CA PHE A 2 -12.25 -13.77 0.65
C PHE A 2 -12.95 -12.95 1.73
N HIS A 3 -13.09 -13.51 2.92
CA HIS A 3 -13.68 -12.82 4.07
C HIS A 3 -12.61 -11.94 4.73
N LEU A 4 -12.35 -10.78 4.13
CA LEU A 4 -11.41 -9.76 4.65
C LEU A 4 -11.94 -9.06 5.92
N ASP A 5 -13.21 -9.30 6.25
CA ASP A 5 -13.96 -8.78 7.38
C ASP A 5 -13.82 -9.61 8.67
N LYS A 6 -13.14 -10.76 8.62
CA LYS A 6 -12.94 -11.62 9.79
C LYS A 6 -11.75 -11.17 10.63
N SER A 7 -11.95 -11.12 11.95
CA SER A 7 -10.88 -10.90 12.92
C SER A 7 -9.78 -11.96 12.80
N VAL A 8 -8.52 -11.56 12.93
CA VAL A 8 -7.37 -12.49 12.91
C VAL A 8 -7.52 -13.53 14.01
N ALA A 9 -7.66 -14.80 13.64
CA ALA A 9 -7.74 -15.90 14.59
C ALA A 9 -6.46 -15.98 15.43
N GLY A 10 -6.60 -16.18 16.74
CA GLY A 10 -5.44 -16.26 17.64
C GLY A 10 -4.70 -14.93 17.87
N SER A 11 -5.34 -13.79 17.60
CA SER A 11 -4.79 -12.43 17.79
C SER A 11 -4.01 -12.25 19.10
N GLN A 12 -4.56 -12.73 20.23
CA GLN A 12 -3.89 -12.61 21.53
C GLN A 12 -2.58 -13.40 21.59
N LYS A 13 -2.59 -14.66 21.12
CA LYS A 13 -1.39 -15.51 21.10
C LYS A 13 -0.29 -14.92 20.23
N ILE A 14 -0.66 -14.34 19.09
CA ILE A 14 0.29 -13.64 18.21
C ILE A 14 0.89 -12.45 18.97
N CYS A 15 0.05 -11.61 19.59
CA CYS A 15 0.53 -10.46 20.36
C CYS A 15 1.45 -10.86 21.52
N ASP A 16 1.13 -11.94 22.24
CA ASP A 16 1.97 -12.44 23.35
C ASP A 16 3.33 -12.93 22.82
N HIS A 17 3.35 -13.60 21.66
CA HIS A 17 4.60 -13.97 21.00
C HIS A 17 5.45 -12.75 20.60
N LEU A 18 4.81 -11.70 20.06
CA LEU A 18 5.50 -10.44 19.73
C LEU A 18 6.09 -9.77 20.98
N LYS A 19 5.36 -9.74 22.10
CA LYS A 19 5.83 -9.13 23.36
C LYS A 19 7.05 -9.82 23.95
N ASN A 20 7.09 -11.14 23.87
CA ASN A 20 8.17 -11.95 24.44
C ASN A 20 9.46 -11.94 23.61
N GLY A 21 9.47 -11.19 22.50
CA GLY A 21 10.61 -11.07 21.59
C GLY A 21 10.64 -12.22 20.58
N ALA A 22 10.47 -11.89 19.30
CA ALA A 22 10.54 -12.85 18.20
C ALA A 22 12.01 -13.17 17.77
N GLY A 23 12.92 -13.32 18.74
CA GLY A 23 14.36 -13.48 18.50
C GLY A 23 15.18 -12.20 18.71
N ASP A 24 16.32 -12.07 18.00
CA ASP A 24 17.20 -10.90 18.09
C ASP A 24 16.49 -9.61 17.65
N GLU A 25 16.73 -8.51 18.37
CA GLU A 25 16.18 -7.17 18.08
C GLU A 25 16.91 -6.49 16.90
N THR A 26 16.87 -7.15 15.75
CA THR A 26 17.32 -6.62 14.47
C THR A 26 16.33 -5.60 13.92
N LEU A 27 16.76 -4.76 12.97
CA LEU A 27 15.86 -3.81 12.32
C LEU A 27 14.67 -4.51 11.65
N GLU A 28 14.91 -5.64 11.00
CA GLU A 28 13.87 -6.39 10.29
C GLU A 28 12.86 -7.03 11.25
N SER A 29 13.32 -7.62 12.37
CA SER A 29 12.41 -8.21 13.36
C SER A 29 11.52 -7.15 14.01
N ILE A 30 12.07 -5.97 14.35
CA ILE A 30 11.29 -4.85 14.90
C ILE A 30 10.28 -4.33 13.87
N TYR A 31 10.67 -4.25 12.60
CA TYR A 31 9.77 -3.86 11.52
C TYR A 31 8.55 -4.78 11.41
N TYR A 32 8.76 -6.10 11.37
CA TYR A 32 7.63 -7.04 11.33
C TYR A 32 6.84 -7.02 12.63
N GLN A 33 7.50 -6.95 13.79
CA GLN A 33 6.83 -6.93 15.09
C GLN A 33 5.86 -5.75 15.21
N THR A 34 6.31 -4.54 14.87
CA THR A 34 5.47 -3.33 14.94
C THR A 34 4.40 -3.32 13.86
N SER A 35 4.68 -3.85 12.66
CA SER A 35 3.70 -3.96 11.57
C SER A 35 2.57 -4.94 11.91
N ILE A 36 2.89 -6.10 12.46
CA ILE A 36 1.89 -7.09 12.89
C ILE A 36 1.08 -6.54 14.07
N ALA A 37 1.74 -5.93 15.06
CA ALA A 37 1.03 -5.35 16.21
C ALA A 37 0.03 -4.26 15.80
N LYS A 38 0.34 -3.48 14.75
CA LYS A 38 -0.57 -2.45 14.22
C LYS A 38 -1.88 -3.03 13.66
N LEU A 39 -1.85 -4.27 13.17
CA LEU A 39 -3.02 -4.98 12.63
C LEU A 39 -3.85 -5.68 13.72
N ILE A 40 -3.29 -5.87 14.92
CA ILE A 40 -3.97 -6.54 16.03
C ILE A 40 -4.50 -5.51 17.01
N THR A 41 -5.82 -5.34 17.04
CA THR A 41 -6.49 -4.41 17.97
C THR A 41 -6.12 -4.74 19.42
N GLY A 42 -5.64 -3.74 20.16
CA GLY A 42 -5.25 -3.89 21.56
C GLY A 42 -3.85 -4.48 21.80
N CYS A 43 -3.07 -4.77 20.75
CA CYS A 43 -1.71 -5.27 20.95
C CYS A 43 -0.73 -4.17 21.39
N GLN A 44 -0.26 -4.23 22.63
CA GLN A 44 0.67 -3.27 23.21
C GLN A 44 2.09 -3.85 23.24
N LEU A 45 3.02 -3.21 22.54
CA LEU A 45 4.45 -3.53 22.58
C LEU A 45 5.19 -2.61 23.55
N ASP A 46 6.41 -2.99 23.96
CA ASP A 46 7.32 -2.08 24.65
C ASP A 46 7.88 -1.03 23.66
N THR A 47 7.06 -0.02 23.42
CA THR A 47 7.36 1.01 22.43
C THR A 47 8.55 1.88 22.82
N ALA A 48 8.92 1.97 24.10
CA ALA A 48 10.06 2.76 24.55
C ALA A 48 11.37 2.06 24.19
N LYS A 49 11.48 0.77 24.55
CA LYS A 49 12.64 -0.08 24.20
C LYS A 49 12.85 -0.12 22.69
N LEU A 50 11.79 -0.43 21.94
CA LEU A 50 11.85 -0.54 20.48
C LEU A 50 12.22 0.79 19.81
N SER A 51 11.70 1.92 20.30
CA SER A 51 12.05 3.23 19.75
C SER A 51 13.52 3.58 19.97
N ASN A 52 14.05 3.32 21.16
CA ASN A 52 15.47 3.54 21.46
C ASN A 52 16.36 2.68 20.57
N LYS A 53 15.97 1.41 20.35
CA LYS A 53 16.69 0.50 19.46
C LYS A 53 16.65 0.99 18.01
N LEU A 54 15.49 1.42 17.51
CA LEU A 54 15.34 1.98 16.17
C LEU A 54 16.19 3.24 15.97
N GLN A 55 16.25 4.13 16.96
CA GLN A 55 17.10 5.32 16.91
C GLN A 55 18.59 4.96 16.81
N SER A 56 19.03 3.86 17.46
CA SER A 56 20.42 3.39 17.38
C SER A 56 20.84 2.91 15.98
N PHE A 57 19.87 2.55 15.12
CA PHE A 57 20.14 2.16 13.73
C PHE A 57 20.28 3.36 12.79
N ILE A 58 19.91 4.57 13.20
CA ILE A 58 19.90 5.74 12.31
C ILE A 58 21.33 6.23 12.06
N ARG A 59 21.75 6.16 10.79
CA ARG A 59 23.02 6.67 10.27
C ARG A 59 22.84 7.18 8.83
N ASP A 60 23.81 7.91 8.29
CA ASP A 60 23.65 8.62 7.01
C ASP A 60 23.71 7.71 5.75
N ASP A 61 24.31 6.52 5.86
CA ASP A 61 24.54 5.58 4.76
C ASP A 61 23.42 4.53 4.57
N LEU A 62 22.30 4.66 5.28
CA LEU A 62 21.20 3.69 5.22
C LEU A 62 20.60 3.56 3.81
N THR A 63 20.16 2.34 3.48
CA THR A 63 19.37 2.06 2.27
C THR A 63 17.95 2.63 2.43
N VAL A 64 17.25 2.87 1.32
CA VAL A 64 15.85 3.32 1.36
C VAL A 64 14.97 2.30 2.11
N LEU A 65 15.22 1.01 1.94
CA LEU A 65 14.51 -0.04 2.65
C LEU A 65 14.72 0.05 4.17
N ASP A 66 15.93 0.29 4.64
CA ASP A 66 16.20 0.45 6.07
C ASP A 66 15.55 1.72 6.62
N ILE A 67 15.64 2.83 5.90
CA ILE A 67 14.98 4.10 6.29
C ILE A 67 13.46 3.90 6.38
N TYR A 68 12.86 3.23 5.38
CA TYR A 68 11.45 2.84 5.36
C TYR A 68 11.08 1.96 6.55
N ARG A 69 11.86 0.91 6.83
CA ARG A 69 11.63 0.00 7.96
C ARG A 69 11.69 0.74 9.30
N ILE A 70 12.69 1.60 9.51
CA ILE A 70 12.80 2.39 10.74
C ILE A 70 11.60 3.32 10.88
N GLY A 71 11.33 4.10 9.84
CA GLY A 71 10.30 5.14 9.88
C GLY A 71 8.89 4.57 10.04
N LEU A 72 8.57 3.51 9.29
CA LEU A 72 7.27 2.85 9.40
C LEU A 72 7.09 2.18 10.77
N SER A 73 8.15 1.60 11.36
CA SER A 73 8.08 1.03 12.72
C SER A 73 7.72 2.10 13.76
N LEU A 74 8.36 3.28 13.68
CA LEU A 74 8.04 4.41 14.55
C LEU A 74 6.59 4.88 14.35
N ALA A 75 6.16 5.02 13.09
CA ALA A 75 4.78 5.43 12.76
C ALA A 75 3.73 4.41 13.27
N ASN A 76 4.00 3.11 13.13
CA ASN A 76 3.11 2.05 13.61
C ASN A 76 2.90 2.12 15.14
N MET A 77 3.95 2.52 15.87
CA MET A 77 3.90 2.75 17.33
C MET A 77 3.41 4.16 17.72
N ALA A 78 2.92 4.96 16.76
CA ALA A 78 2.53 6.36 16.97
C ALA A 78 3.64 7.22 17.61
N ARG A 79 4.90 6.92 17.29
CA ARG A 79 6.07 7.69 17.74
C ARG A 79 6.38 8.78 16.72
N PRO A 80 6.85 9.96 17.18
CA PRO A 80 7.13 11.07 16.30
C PRO A 80 8.24 10.70 15.32
N LEU A 81 8.00 11.02 14.04
CA LEU A 81 9.03 10.99 13.01
C LEU A 81 9.63 12.38 12.87
N ASP A 82 10.96 12.47 13.02
CA ASP A 82 11.71 13.65 12.59
C ASP A 82 11.65 13.74 11.06
N SER A 83 10.58 14.37 10.56
CA SER A 83 10.23 14.40 9.15
C SER A 83 11.34 15.02 8.29
N ALA A 84 12.01 16.04 8.81
CA ALA A 84 13.13 16.69 8.12
C ALA A 84 14.34 15.75 8.03
N LYS A 85 14.68 15.06 9.12
CA LYS A 85 15.79 14.08 9.13
C LYS A 85 15.52 12.90 8.19
N PHE A 86 14.33 12.30 8.26
CA PHE A 86 13.96 11.18 7.40
C PHE A 86 13.84 11.58 5.92
N SER A 87 13.30 12.78 5.64
CA SER A 87 13.28 13.33 4.28
C SER A 87 14.69 13.48 3.72
N ARG A 88 15.63 14.07 4.48
CA ARG A 88 17.04 14.17 4.09
C ARG A 88 17.66 12.79 3.84
N LEU A 89 17.46 11.82 4.73
CA LEU A 89 18.00 10.47 4.57
C LEU A 89 17.46 9.78 3.31
N LEU A 90 16.16 9.90 3.04
CA LEU A 90 15.56 9.34 1.82
C LEU A 90 16.13 9.99 0.56
N ILE A 91 16.27 11.32 0.53
CA ILE A 91 16.84 12.05 -0.61
C ILE A 91 18.27 11.60 -0.87
N GLU A 92 19.12 11.53 0.16
CA GLU A 92 20.50 11.08 0.01
C GLU A 92 20.62 9.61 -0.40
N SER A 93 19.73 8.74 0.09
CA SER A 93 19.71 7.33 -0.28
C SER A 93 19.23 7.10 -1.72
N LEU A 94 18.20 7.84 -2.16
CA LEU A 94 17.72 7.81 -3.56
C LEU A 94 18.76 8.33 -4.55
N LYS A 95 19.60 9.29 -4.17
CA LYS A 95 20.74 9.72 -5.01
C LYS A 95 21.78 8.61 -5.22
N ARG A 96 21.91 7.68 -4.26
CA ARG A 96 22.85 6.55 -4.36
C ARG A 96 22.28 5.41 -5.18
N GLU A 97 21.00 5.10 -4.97
CA GLU A 97 20.32 3.99 -5.63
C GLU A 97 18.88 4.39 -6.01
N ASP A 98 18.75 4.95 -7.20
CA ASP A 98 17.46 5.32 -7.76
C ASP A 98 16.82 4.10 -8.44
N SER A 99 15.74 3.60 -7.84
CA SER A 99 14.90 2.56 -8.43
C SER A 99 13.44 2.87 -8.14
N LEU A 100 12.54 2.41 -9.00
CA LEU A 100 11.10 2.58 -8.81
C LEU A 100 10.61 1.95 -7.50
N LEU A 101 11.22 0.83 -7.08
CA LEU A 101 10.91 0.23 -5.78
C LEU A 101 11.28 1.16 -4.63
N ASN A 102 12.51 1.69 -4.63
CA ASN A 102 12.98 2.63 -3.61
C ASN A 102 12.12 3.89 -3.60
N THR A 103 11.79 4.43 -4.77
CA THR A 103 10.92 5.61 -4.89
C THR A 103 9.51 5.35 -4.34
N GLY A 104 8.91 4.18 -4.64
CA GLY A 104 7.62 3.78 -4.08
C GLY A 104 7.65 3.67 -2.55
N LEU A 105 8.69 3.06 -1.97
CA LEU A 105 8.87 2.99 -0.52
C LEU A 105 9.09 4.37 0.11
N ALA A 106 9.87 5.23 -0.54
CA ALA A 106 10.09 6.60 -0.10
C ALA A 106 8.78 7.40 -0.06
N PHE A 107 7.93 7.28 -1.08
CA PHE A 107 6.62 7.93 -1.10
C PHE A 107 5.71 7.44 0.04
N GLN A 108 5.68 6.13 0.28
CA GLN A 108 4.90 5.56 1.38
C GLN A 108 5.37 6.11 2.74
N LEU A 109 6.68 6.19 2.99
CA LEU A 109 7.19 6.78 4.23
C LEU A 109 6.92 8.28 4.31
N ALA A 110 7.14 9.02 3.22
CA ALA A 110 6.90 10.45 3.14
C ALA A 110 5.44 10.81 3.43
N SER A 111 4.48 9.93 3.10
CA SER A 111 3.07 10.09 3.48
C SER A 111 2.82 10.17 4.99
N LYS A 112 3.81 9.76 5.81
CA LYS A 112 3.75 9.81 7.28
C LYS A 112 4.43 11.05 7.87
N PHE A 113 5.03 11.90 7.03
CA PHE A 113 5.66 13.12 7.50
C PHE A 113 4.64 14.15 7.96
N SER A 114 5.00 14.94 8.96
CA SER A 114 4.09 15.90 9.61
C SER A 114 4.05 17.26 8.92
N LYS A 115 5.12 17.64 8.22
CA LYS A 115 5.24 18.95 7.55
C LYS A 115 5.10 18.80 6.05
N SER A 116 4.28 19.65 5.43
CA SER A 116 4.09 19.66 3.98
C SER A 116 5.38 19.94 3.20
N SER A 117 6.31 20.74 3.75
CA SER A 117 7.62 20.98 3.12
C SER A 117 8.40 19.70 2.89
N ASP A 118 8.36 18.78 3.87
CA ASP A 118 9.12 17.54 3.85
C ASP A 118 8.46 16.49 2.93
N GLN A 119 7.16 16.64 2.65
CA GLN A 119 6.39 15.83 1.70
C GLN A 119 6.53 16.35 0.26
N ASN A 120 6.52 17.67 0.05
CA ASN A 120 6.41 18.28 -1.28
C ASN A 120 7.52 17.87 -2.23
N ILE A 121 8.75 17.69 -1.74
CA ILE A 121 9.90 17.24 -2.53
C ILE A 121 9.62 15.88 -3.20
N PHE A 122 8.83 15.02 -2.55
CA PHE A 122 8.42 13.73 -3.10
C PHE A 122 7.16 13.84 -3.97
N VAL A 123 6.23 14.73 -3.61
CA VAL A 123 5.03 15.01 -4.42
C VAL A 123 5.42 15.49 -5.82
N GLU A 124 6.41 16.37 -5.91
CA GLU A 124 6.91 16.90 -7.19
C GLU A 124 7.42 15.79 -8.12
N LYS A 125 7.88 14.66 -7.57
CA LYS A 125 8.35 13.50 -8.35
C LYS A 125 7.25 12.58 -8.86
N ILE A 126 6.00 12.74 -8.41
CA ILE A 126 4.91 11.82 -8.77
C ILE A 126 4.69 11.78 -10.29
N ALA A 127 4.68 12.95 -10.95
CA ALA A 127 4.46 13.02 -12.40
C ALA A 127 5.56 12.27 -13.18
N ASP A 128 6.82 12.48 -12.80
CA ASP A 128 7.98 11.82 -13.41
C ASP A 128 7.98 10.30 -13.19
N VAL A 129 7.41 9.84 -12.08
CA VAL A 129 7.26 8.40 -11.82
C VAL A 129 6.15 7.82 -12.68
N ILE A 130 4.98 8.47 -12.77
CA ILE A 130 3.83 7.92 -13.51
C ILE A 130 4.15 7.69 -14.99
N VAL A 131 4.95 8.55 -15.62
CA VAL A 131 5.34 8.40 -17.03
C VAL A 131 6.24 7.20 -17.31
N GLN A 132 6.82 6.59 -16.27
CA GLN A 132 7.64 5.36 -16.38
C GLN A 132 6.79 4.08 -16.38
N ALA A 133 5.47 4.18 -16.28
CA ALA A 133 4.60 3.02 -16.36
C ALA A 133 4.52 2.47 -17.79
N ASP A 134 4.74 1.18 -17.94
CA ASP A 134 4.60 0.45 -19.19
C ASP A 134 3.14 0.12 -19.47
N GLU A 135 2.68 0.49 -20.67
CA GLU A 135 1.41 0.02 -21.20
C GLU A 135 1.55 -1.38 -21.80
N VAL A 136 0.71 -2.31 -21.35
CA VAL A 136 0.66 -3.68 -21.88
C VAL A 136 -0.69 -3.94 -22.54
N ASN A 137 -0.66 -4.22 -23.85
CA ASN A 137 -1.82 -4.56 -24.69
C ASN A 137 -2.97 -3.55 -24.59
N SER A 138 -2.67 -2.28 -24.33
CA SER A 138 -3.63 -1.19 -24.09
C SER A 138 -4.68 -1.46 -23.00
N LYS A 139 -4.42 -2.45 -22.14
CA LYS A 139 -5.33 -2.90 -21.07
C LYS A 139 -4.77 -2.67 -19.68
N TYR A 140 -3.45 -2.70 -19.56
CA TYR A 140 -2.76 -2.66 -18.29
C TYR A 140 -1.71 -1.56 -18.26
N LEU A 141 -1.52 -0.99 -17.08
CA LEU A 141 -0.32 -0.25 -16.74
C LEU A 141 0.37 -0.99 -15.61
N GLN A 142 1.68 -1.13 -15.74
CA GLN A 142 2.55 -1.68 -14.71
C GLN A 142 3.88 -0.95 -14.74
N PHE A 143 4.64 -1.07 -13.68
CA PHE A 143 6.03 -0.63 -13.67
C PHE A 143 6.97 -1.79 -13.94
N GLU A 144 8.15 -1.48 -14.50
CA GLU A 144 9.24 -2.44 -14.60
C GLU A 144 9.54 -3.03 -13.20
N GLY A 145 9.78 -4.34 -13.12
CA GLY A 145 9.88 -5.10 -11.87
C GLY A 145 8.56 -5.72 -11.37
N GLY A 146 7.46 -5.51 -12.10
CA GLY A 146 6.24 -6.31 -11.95
C GLY A 146 5.40 -5.95 -10.72
N LEU A 147 4.72 -6.96 -10.13
CA LEU A 147 3.69 -6.75 -9.10
C LEU A 147 4.22 -5.97 -7.89
N GLY A 148 5.36 -6.39 -7.33
CA GLY A 148 5.90 -5.78 -6.11
C GLY A 148 6.25 -4.31 -6.29
N VAL A 149 6.93 -3.97 -7.40
CA VAL A 149 7.26 -2.57 -7.73
C VAL A 149 6.00 -1.78 -8.03
N SER A 150 5.09 -2.33 -8.85
CA SER A 150 3.86 -1.64 -9.23
C SER A 150 2.97 -1.34 -8.03
N SER A 151 2.84 -2.32 -7.11
CA SER A 151 2.12 -2.14 -5.86
C SER A 151 2.77 -1.08 -4.99
N ALA A 152 4.10 -1.14 -4.79
CA ALA A 152 4.81 -0.19 -3.95
C ALA A 152 4.68 1.25 -4.45
N VAL A 153 4.82 1.46 -5.77
CA VAL A 153 4.71 2.78 -6.41
C VAL A 153 3.30 3.32 -6.33
N ILE A 154 2.29 2.56 -6.78
CA ILE A 154 0.89 3.03 -6.76
C ILE A 154 0.42 3.30 -5.34
N ARG A 155 0.74 2.41 -4.38
CA ARG A 155 0.42 2.67 -2.98
C ARG A 155 1.10 3.94 -2.46
N GLY A 156 2.38 4.12 -2.78
CA GLY A 156 3.14 5.31 -2.41
C GLY A 156 2.54 6.61 -2.96
N ILE A 157 2.23 6.64 -4.26
CA ILE A 157 1.64 7.82 -4.94
C ILE A 157 0.32 8.22 -4.28
N TYR A 158 -0.62 7.28 -4.13
CA TYR A 158 -1.95 7.59 -3.56
C TYR A 158 -1.86 7.99 -2.10
N GLN A 159 -1.04 7.32 -1.29
CA GLN A 159 -0.85 7.65 0.12
C GLN A 159 -0.23 9.04 0.28
N LEU A 160 0.84 9.34 -0.46
CA LEU A 160 1.54 10.62 -0.40
C LEU A 160 0.66 11.77 -0.87
N ALA A 161 0.00 11.63 -2.03
CA ALA A 161 -0.90 12.65 -2.55
C ALA A 161 -2.05 12.94 -1.56
N THR A 162 -2.62 11.89 -0.95
CA THR A 162 -3.65 12.02 0.09
C THR A 162 -3.14 12.80 1.29
N ALA A 163 -1.99 12.40 1.84
CA ALA A 163 -1.38 13.02 3.01
C ALA A 163 -1.01 14.49 2.78
N ALA A 164 -0.53 14.82 1.58
CA ALA A 164 -0.17 16.19 1.19
C ALA A 164 -1.37 17.04 0.75
N ASN A 165 -2.56 16.44 0.63
CA ASN A 165 -3.74 17.04 0.03
C ASN A 165 -3.47 17.64 -1.36
N LYS A 166 -2.79 16.86 -2.22
CA LYS A 166 -2.41 17.24 -3.59
C LYS A 166 -3.05 16.30 -4.62
N PRO A 167 -3.18 16.72 -5.89
CA PRO A 167 -3.60 15.82 -6.96
C PRO A 167 -2.70 14.59 -7.04
N VAL A 168 -3.28 13.43 -7.34
CA VAL A 168 -2.54 12.16 -7.44
C VAL A 168 -1.75 12.02 -8.74
N GLY A 169 -1.98 12.90 -9.73
CA GLY A 169 -1.27 12.89 -11.02
C GLY A 169 -1.62 11.73 -11.96
N VAL A 170 -2.45 10.78 -11.50
CA VAL A 170 -2.97 9.65 -12.28
C VAL A 170 -4.29 10.07 -12.91
N THR A 171 -4.49 9.79 -14.20
CA THR A 171 -5.77 10.00 -14.89
C THR A 171 -6.76 8.86 -14.65
N ASN A 172 -8.05 9.07 -14.93
CA ASN A 172 -9.07 8.01 -14.85
C ASN A 172 -8.71 6.77 -15.68
N GLU A 173 -8.21 6.96 -16.91
CA GLU A 173 -7.81 5.85 -17.78
C GLU A 173 -6.61 5.09 -17.22
N GLN A 174 -5.59 5.82 -16.72
CA GLN A 174 -4.43 5.18 -16.10
C GLN A 174 -4.83 4.41 -14.84
N ALA A 175 -5.70 4.97 -14.00
CA ALA A 175 -6.21 4.30 -12.81
C ALA A 175 -6.93 3.00 -13.17
N LEU A 176 -7.78 3.01 -14.22
CA LEU A 176 -8.43 1.80 -14.72
C LEU A 176 -7.43 0.76 -15.22
N LYS A 177 -6.39 1.17 -15.97
CA LYS A 177 -5.36 0.25 -16.46
C LYS A 177 -4.52 -0.37 -15.33
N PHE A 178 -4.18 0.39 -14.29
CA PHE A 178 -3.53 -0.15 -13.09
C PHE A 178 -4.44 -1.11 -12.31
N VAL A 179 -5.72 -0.77 -12.13
CA VAL A 179 -6.69 -1.65 -11.46
C VAL A 179 -6.86 -2.96 -12.22
N ASN A 180 -6.99 -2.89 -13.55
CA ASN A 180 -7.05 -4.07 -14.42
C ASN A 180 -5.79 -4.92 -14.30
N TYR A 181 -4.62 -4.29 -14.17
CA TYR A 181 -3.37 -4.99 -13.92
C TYR A 181 -3.43 -5.80 -12.63
N PHE A 182 -3.76 -5.19 -11.49
CA PHE A 182 -3.83 -5.88 -10.20
C PHE A 182 -4.89 -6.97 -10.17
N LEU A 183 -6.08 -6.73 -10.75
CA LEU A 183 -7.13 -7.75 -10.90
C LEU A 183 -6.70 -8.94 -11.76
N SER A 184 -5.82 -8.73 -12.74
CA SER A 184 -5.27 -9.81 -13.56
C SER A 184 -4.33 -10.74 -12.76
N ARG A 185 -3.79 -10.28 -11.62
CA ARG A 185 -2.84 -11.03 -10.76
C ARG A 185 -3.53 -11.98 -9.78
N LYS A 186 -4.67 -12.56 -10.17
CA LYS A 186 -5.48 -13.51 -9.37
C LYS A 186 -4.78 -14.85 -9.04
N TYR A 187 -3.65 -15.16 -9.66
CA TYR A 187 -2.90 -16.41 -9.49
C TYR A 187 -1.61 -16.25 -8.70
N VAL A 188 -1.41 -15.14 -8.02
CA VAL A 188 -0.26 -14.98 -7.13
C VAL A 188 -0.41 -15.95 -5.96
N LEU A 189 0.58 -16.83 -5.76
CA LEU A 189 0.52 -17.91 -4.78
C LEU A 189 1.31 -17.62 -3.50
N THR A 190 2.07 -16.53 -3.46
CA THR A 190 2.87 -16.17 -2.28
C THR A 190 2.04 -15.27 -1.35
N PRO A 191 2.11 -15.44 -0.01
CA PRO A 191 1.42 -14.57 0.93
C PRO A 191 1.75 -13.08 0.72
N LYS A 192 3.02 -12.77 0.47
CA LYS A 192 3.49 -11.41 0.17
C LYS A 192 2.78 -10.82 -1.05
N GLY A 193 2.79 -11.53 -2.18
CA GLY A 193 2.20 -11.00 -3.40
C GLY A 193 0.67 -10.91 -3.34
N SER A 194 0.01 -11.83 -2.62
CA SER A 194 -1.42 -11.73 -2.36
C SER A 194 -1.76 -10.48 -1.53
N ALA A 195 -0.95 -10.18 -0.50
CA ALA A 195 -1.10 -8.95 0.28
C ALA A 195 -0.88 -7.70 -0.58
N GLU A 196 0.15 -7.67 -1.43
CA GLU A 196 0.40 -6.57 -2.38
C GLU A 196 -0.80 -6.30 -3.30
N VAL A 197 -1.41 -7.34 -3.86
CA VAL A 197 -2.62 -7.20 -4.69
C VAL A 197 -3.79 -6.64 -3.87
N ILE A 198 -4.10 -7.25 -2.73
CA ILE A 198 -5.27 -6.89 -1.91
C ILE A 198 -5.12 -5.47 -1.35
N GLU A 199 -3.97 -5.13 -0.78
CA GLU A 199 -3.73 -3.79 -0.23
C GLU A 199 -3.76 -2.71 -1.30
N THR A 200 -3.31 -3.01 -2.51
CA THR A 200 -3.36 -2.03 -3.60
C THR A 200 -4.78 -1.84 -4.10
N LEU A 201 -5.54 -2.93 -4.29
CA LEU A 201 -6.96 -2.84 -4.68
C LEU A 201 -7.81 -2.17 -3.60
N ALA A 202 -7.49 -2.37 -2.32
CA ALA A 202 -8.16 -1.69 -1.21
C ALA A 202 -8.00 -0.16 -1.25
N LEU A 203 -6.94 0.38 -1.87
CA LEU A 203 -6.86 1.83 -2.08
C LEU A 203 -7.95 2.35 -3.00
N PHE A 204 -8.44 1.52 -3.93
CA PHE A 204 -9.44 1.88 -4.93
C PHE A 204 -10.88 1.59 -4.49
N THR A 205 -11.10 1.13 -3.26
CA THR A 205 -12.45 0.91 -2.73
C THR A 205 -13.03 2.16 -2.09
N ASP A 206 -12.20 2.97 -1.43
CA ASP A 206 -12.57 4.21 -0.77
C ASP A 206 -11.39 5.20 -0.78
N ASN A 207 -11.41 6.14 -1.73
CA ASN A 207 -10.49 7.27 -1.76
C ASN A 207 -11.11 8.46 -2.50
N LYS A 208 -10.56 9.66 -2.27
CA LYS A 208 -11.08 10.91 -2.84
C LYS A 208 -10.73 11.16 -4.32
N TYR A 209 -10.01 10.26 -4.98
CA TYR A 209 -9.52 10.45 -6.36
C TYR A 209 -10.24 9.54 -7.35
N HIS A 210 -10.07 8.22 -7.22
CA HIS A 210 -10.54 7.24 -8.20
C HIS A 210 -11.15 6.04 -7.51
N ILE A 211 -12.46 5.84 -7.68
CA ILE A 211 -13.17 4.64 -7.20
C ILE A 211 -13.73 3.92 -8.44
N PRO A 212 -12.98 2.98 -9.05
CA PRO A 212 -13.43 2.21 -10.20
C PRO A 212 -14.57 1.27 -9.82
N TYR A 213 -15.56 1.16 -10.71
CA TYR A 213 -16.66 0.22 -10.57
C TYR A 213 -16.43 -1.05 -11.37
N MET A 214 -16.79 -2.17 -10.75
CA MET A 214 -16.83 -3.48 -11.36
C MET A 214 -18.27 -3.80 -11.73
N VAL A 215 -18.53 -3.96 -13.03
CA VAL A 215 -19.83 -4.41 -13.55
C VAL A 215 -19.70 -5.89 -13.91
N THR A 216 -20.44 -6.73 -13.19
CA THR A 216 -20.39 -8.18 -13.38
C THR A 216 -21.79 -8.72 -13.65
N LYS A 217 -21.89 -9.74 -14.51
CA LYS A 217 -23.14 -10.48 -14.69
C LYS A 217 -23.44 -11.24 -13.40
N TYR A 218 -24.69 -11.14 -12.93
CA TYR A 218 -25.18 -11.82 -11.75
C TYR A 218 -26.36 -12.73 -12.10
N GLY A 219 -26.48 -13.88 -11.45
CA GLY A 219 -27.50 -14.88 -11.77
C GLY A 219 -27.15 -15.77 -12.97
N SER A 220 -28.16 -16.28 -13.67
CA SER A 220 -27.99 -17.30 -14.72
C SER A 220 -27.10 -16.82 -15.86
N SER A 221 -26.07 -17.60 -16.19
CA SER A 221 -25.16 -17.34 -17.32
C SER A 221 -25.84 -17.51 -18.68
N ALA A 222 -26.93 -18.26 -18.77
CA ALA A 222 -27.72 -18.46 -19.99
C ALA A 222 -28.85 -17.41 -20.08
N LEU A 223 -28.80 -16.58 -21.12
CA LEU A 223 -29.90 -15.72 -21.52
C LEU A 223 -30.69 -16.43 -22.62
N SER A 224 -31.99 -16.48 -22.47
CA SER A 224 -32.90 -17.01 -23.49
C SER A 224 -34.02 -16.00 -23.67
N ALA A 225 -34.32 -15.65 -24.92
CA ALA A 225 -35.39 -14.72 -25.22
C ALA A 225 -36.75 -15.20 -24.71
N THR A 226 -36.92 -16.52 -24.54
CA THR A 226 -38.20 -17.15 -24.17
C THR A 226 -38.25 -17.59 -22.71
N GLU A 227 -37.13 -18.00 -22.11
CA GLU A 227 -37.11 -18.61 -20.77
C GLU A 227 -36.43 -17.74 -19.71
N ASN A 228 -35.47 -16.91 -20.10
CA ASN A 228 -34.74 -16.04 -19.17
C ASN A 228 -34.23 -14.78 -19.89
N PRO A 229 -35.12 -13.83 -20.22
CA PRO A 229 -34.77 -12.65 -21.00
C PRO A 229 -34.11 -11.55 -20.15
N VAL A 230 -34.03 -11.72 -18.82
CA VAL A 230 -33.55 -10.69 -17.89
C VAL A 230 -32.05 -10.84 -17.67
N LEU A 231 -31.29 -9.82 -18.08
CA LEU A 231 -29.88 -9.68 -17.71
C LEU A 231 -29.77 -8.92 -16.39
N THR A 232 -29.38 -9.63 -15.33
CA THR A 232 -29.06 -9.00 -14.05
C THR A 232 -27.58 -8.67 -13.98
N LEU A 233 -27.28 -7.41 -13.68
CA LEU A 233 -25.93 -6.92 -13.44
C LEU A 233 -25.76 -6.61 -11.95
N LYS A 234 -24.55 -6.85 -11.45
CA LYS A 234 -24.11 -6.42 -10.13
C LYS A 234 -22.98 -5.42 -10.30
N VAL A 235 -23.16 -4.26 -9.70
CA VAL A 235 -22.16 -3.19 -9.64
C VAL A 235 -21.54 -3.20 -8.25
N THR A 236 -20.22 -3.29 -8.17
CA THR A 236 -19.45 -3.25 -6.92
C THR A 236 -18.21 -2.40 -7.08
N ASN A 237 -17.48 -2.15 -5.99
CA ASN A 237 -16.09 -1.70 -6.11
C ASN A 237 -15.17 -2.88 -6.49
N VAL A 238 -13.87 -2.62 -6.58
CA VAL A 238 -12.86 -3.60 -7.00
C VAL A 238 -12.66 -4.78 -6.04
N LEU A 239 -13.14 -4.68 -4.79
CA LEU A 239 -13.14 -5.79 -3.81
C LEU A 239 -14.50 -6.46 -3.65
N GLY A 240 -15.51 -6.06 -4.44
CA GLY A 240 -16.83 -6.70 -4.44
C GLY A 240 -17.81 -6.13 -3.42
N GLU A 241 -17.48 -4.99 -2.80
CA GLU A 241 -18.34 -4.31 -1.82
C GLU A 241 -19.39 -3.44 -2.53
N SER A 242 -20.49 -3.16 -1.83
CA SER A 242 -21.56 -2.30 -2.36
C SER A 242 -21.06 -0.87 -2.55
N VAL A 243 -21.39 -0.26 -3.69
CA VAL A 243 -21.08 1.15 -3.98
C VAL A 243 -22.23 2.09 -3.60
N GLY A 244 -23.22 1.60 -2.85
CA GLY A 244 -24.44 2.34 -2.54
C GLY A 244 -25.43 2.40 -3.72
N PRO A 245 -26.45 3.27 -3.65
CA PRO A 245 -27.39 3.47 -4.75
C PRO A 245 -26.67 3.96 -6.00
N VAL A 246 -26.82 3.23 -7.09
CA VAL A 246 -26.34 3.64 -8.42
C VAL A 246 -27.53 4.27 -9.12
N THR A 247 -27.63 5.61 -9.10
CA THR A 247 -28.67 6.39 -9.80
C THR A 247 -28.26 6.68 -11.23
#